data_AF-A0A3M0XLH0-F1
#
_entry.id   AF-A0A3M0XLH0-F1
#
_cell.length_a   1.000
_cell.length_b   1.000
_cell.length_c   1.000
_cell.angle_alpha   90.00
_cell.angle_beta   90.00
_cell.angle_gamma   90.00
#
_symmetry.space_group_name_H-M   'P 1'
#
loop_
_entity.id
_entity.type
_entity.pdbx_description
1 polymer ?
#
loop_
_entity_poly.entity_id
_entity_poly.type
_entity_poly.pdbx_seq_one_letter_code
_entity_poly.pdbx_strand_id
1 'polypeptide(L)'
;MSTCKFCRRGGLFVRTDENGLCTNCAPKVIKKVEALFASYPRLLDIAKRPTLGLSKRLRYLTKAIEIMEELHRTYETRDIRTTTPSPSTVLEELAVLKQQIIAESLSPYPDGIRYLILLGMDDLDAYTLHRQYKNDIYQHNNAGQTAEKQGRIEDAIQHYQKAIALCPDTPFPYDRLRIIYTRQHEYKKAIAICKQYIADSKRIASAIRKELGDKEQAQSYLSDIEVWQQRIEKLKAKM
;
A
#
# COMPACT_ATOMS: atom_id res chain seq x y z
N MET A 1 -14.06 37.71 31.21
CA MET A 1 -12.68 38.21 30.98
C MET A 1 -12.10 37.44 29.81
N SER A 2 -11.56 38.13 28.82
CA SER A 2 -10.84 37.51 27.70
C SER A 2 -9.58 36.80 28.20
N THR A 3 -9.35 35.60 27.69
CA THR A 3 -8.17 34.77 27.97
C THR A 3 -7.51 34.40 26.66
N CYS A 4 -6.18 34.54 26.60
CA CYS A 4 -5.44 34.13 25.41
C CYS A 4 -5.45 32.60 25.27
N LYS A 5 -5.94 32.09 24.14
CA LYS A 5 -5.99 30.64 23.85
C LYS A 5 -4.61 29.99 23.80
N PHE A 6 -3.55 30.76 23.49
CA PHE A 6 -2.18 30.26 23.39
C PHE A 6 -1.40 30.26 24.72
N CYS A 7 -1.30 31.41 25.39
CA CYS A 7 -0.50 31.55 26.62
C CYS A 7 -1.30 31.46 27.92
N ARG A 8 -2.62 31.27 27.83
CA ARG A 8 -3.58 31.14 28.96
C ARG A 8 -3.64 32.36 29.91
N ARG A 9 -2.94 33.46 29.60
CA ARG A 9 -3.04 34.72 30.37
C ARG A 9 -4.42 35.33 30.17
N GLY A 10 -5.09 35.65 31.28
CA GLY A 10 -6.35 36.37 31.32
C GLY A 10 -6.28 37.59 32.22
N GLY A 11 -7.27 38.45 32.13
CA GLY A 11 -7.40 39.63 32.99
C GLY A 11 -8.22 40.72 32.33
N LEU A 12 -8.54 41.76 33.10
CA LEU A 12 -9.39 42.87 32.65
C LEU A 12 -8.80 43.63 31.45
N PHE A 13 -7.47 43.62 31.31
CA PHE A 13 -6.73 44.36 30.27
C PHE A 13 -6.23 43.50 29.10
N VAL A 14 -6.51 42.19 29.09
CA VAL A 14 -6.06 41.31 28.02
C VAL A 14 -7.02 41.42 26.84
N ARG A 15 -6.59 42.01 25.73
CA ARG A 15 -7.34 41.99 24.46
C ARG A 15 -6.88 40.82 23.60
N THR A 16 -7.82 40.15 22.96
CA THR A 16 -7.55 39.04 22.02
C THR A 16 -8.04 39.39 20.62
N ASP A 17 -7.37 38.85 19.60
CA ASP A 17 -7.82 38.92 18.21
C ASP A 17 -8.96 37.92 17.93
N GLU A 18 -9.38 37.83 16.66
CA GLU A 18 -10.41 36.89 16.16
C GLU A 18 -10.07 35.41 16.40
N ASN A 19 -8.78 35.09 16.57
CA ASN A 19 -8.29 33.75 16.87
C ASN A 19 -8.12 33.52 18.38
N GLY A 20 -8.53 34.47 19.22
CA GLY A 20 -8.39 34.39 20.67
C GLY A 20 -6.95 34.57 21.17
N LEU A 21 -6.07 35.20 20.39
CA LEU A 21 -4.66 35.43 20.72
C LEU A 21 -4.44 36.84 21.24
N CYS A 22 -3.64 36.99 22.32
CA CYS A 22 -3.24 38.32 22.77
C CYS A 22 -2.23 38.96 21.82
N THR A 23 -2.07 40.29 21.92
CA THR A 23 -1.17 41.11 21.10
C THR A 23 0.28 40.61 21.06
N ASN A 24 0.76 39.96 22.14
CA ASN A 24 2.10 39.38 22.20
C ASN A 24 2.22 37.99 21.56
N CYS A 25 1.12 37.23 21.50
CA CYS A 25 1.10 35.86 20.98
C CYS A 25 0.75 35.81 19.50
N ALA A 26 -0.18 36.65 19.04
CA ALA A 26 -0.64 36.70 17.66
C ALA A 26 0.51 36.70 16.63
N PRO A 27 1.48 37.64 16.66
CA PRO A 27 2.56 37.66 15.66
C PRO A 27 3.49 36.45 15.73
N LYS A 28 3.67 35.87 16.91
CA LYS A 28 4.52 34.67 17.10
C LYS A 28 3.86 33.42 16.52
N VAL A 29 2.56 33.28 16.76
CA VAL A 29 1.76 32.18 16.24
C VAL A 29 1.69 32.26 14.72
N ILE A 30 1.34 33.42 14.16
CA ILE A 30 1.29 33.63 12.70
C ILE A 30 2.61 33.24 12.04
N LYS A 31 3.73 33.81 12.51
CA LYS A 31 5.06 33.50 11.96
C LYS A 31 5.41 32.01 12.03
N LYS A 32 5.04 31.33 13.11
CA LYS A 32 5.31 29.89 13.27
C LYS A 32 4.42 29.04 12.35
N VAL A 33 3.14 29.39 12.21
CA VAL A 33 2.20 28.72 11.30
C VAL A 33 2.67 28.87 9.85
N GLU A 34 3.03 30.09 9.44
CA GLU A 34 3.57 30.36 8.10
C GLU A 34 4.84 29.54 7.82
N ALA A 35 5.78 29.50 8.76
CA ALA A 35 7.01 28.74 8.61
C ALA A 35 6.78 27.22 8.50
N LEU A 36 5.85 26.68 9.30
CA LEU A 36 5.46 25.26 9.22
C LEU A 36 4.78 24.94 7.89
N PHE A 37 3.86 25.80 7.46
CA PHE A 37 3.07 25.58 6.24
C PHE A 37 3.85 25.88 4.95
N ALA A 38 4.94 26.66 5.00
CA ALA A 38 5.68 27.10 3.81
C ALA A 38 6.13 25.94 2.89
N SER A 39 6.45 24.78 3.47
CA SER A 39 6.89 23.60 2.69
C SER A 39 5.74 22.69 2.24
N TYR A 40 4.56 22.80 2.86
CA TYR A 40 3.44 21.88 2.67
C TYR A 40 2.98 21.76 1.20
N PRO A 41 2.73 22.85 0.45
CA PRO A 41 2.26 22.75 -0.93
C PRO A 41 3.23 21.99 -1.83
N ARG A 42 4.54 22.22 -1.65
CA ARG A 42 5.60 21.54 -2.41
C ARG A 42 5.67 20.06 -2.08
N LEU A 43 5.55 19.69 -0.81
CA LEU A 43 5.54 18.29 -0.38
C LEU A 43 4.35 17.54 -0.99
N LEU A 44 3.16 18.16 -0.94
CA LEU A 44 1.94 17.59 -1.49
C LEU A 44 2.01 17.44 -3.01
N ASP A 45 2.54 18.43 -3.72
CA ASP A 45 2.74 18.36 -5.17
C ASP A 45 3.64 17.17 -5.54
N ILE A 46 4.79 17.01 -4.86
CA ILE A 46 5.70 15.90 -5.12
C ILE A 46 5.04 14.56 -4.82
N ALA A 47 4.29 14.44 -3.73
CA ALA A 47 3.60 13.20 -3.36
C ALA A 47 2.57 12.76 -4.42
N LYS A 48 1.89 13.72 -5.06
CA LYS A 48 0.87 13.46 -6.09
C LYS A 48 1.44 13.05 -7.44
N ARG A 49 2.74 13.22 -7.71
CA ARG A 49 3.34 12.91 -9.04
C ARG A 49 3.34 11.41 -9.33
N PRO A 50 2.62 10.93 -10.36
CA PRO A 50 2.55 9.50 -10.69
C PRO A 50 3.89 8.94 -11.23
N THR A 51 4.75 9.81 -11.74
CA THR A 51 6.06 9.44 -12.31
C THR A 51 7.11 9.09 -11.24
N LEU A 52 6.83 9.36 -9.97
CA LEU A 52 7.72 9.02 -8.87
C LEU A 52 7.34 7.67 -8.26
N GLY A 53 8.34 6.89 -7.86
CA GLY A 53 8.11 5.61 -7.19
C GLY A 53 7.33 5.76 -5.88
N LEU A 54 6.56 4.72 -5.52
CA LEU A 54 5.63 4.69 -4.38
C LEU A 54 6.29 5.13 -3.06
N SER A 55 7.47 4.58 -2.72
CA SER A 55 8.17 4.95 -1.47
C SER A 55 8.52 6.43 -1.40
N LYS A 56 8.87 7.04 -2.54
CA LYS A 56 9.20 8.45 -2.61
C LYS A 56 7.94 9.29 -2.43
N ARG A 57 6.84 8.95 -3.11
CA ARG A 57 5.54 9.60 -2.96
C ARG A 57 5.05 9.56 -1.51
N LEU A 58 5.08 8.38 -0.88
CA LEU A 58 4.67 8.20 0.51
C LEU A 58 5.55 8.97 1.50
N ARG A 59 6.88 8.98 1.31
CA ARG A 59 7.80 9.77 2.15
C ARG A 59 7.46 11.27 2.16
N TYR A 60 7.11 11.84 1.01
CA TYR A 60 6.71 13.24 0.92
C TYR A 60 5.32 13.47 1.52
N LEU A 61 4.40 12.53 1.34
CA LEU A 61 3.08 12.56 1.96
C LEU A 61 3.17 12.54 3.50
N THR A 62 4.01 11.67 4.08
CA THR A 62 4.24 11.59 5.52
C THR A 62 4.70 12.94 6.08
N LYS A 63 5.66 13.61 5.42
CA LYS A 63 6.09 14.95 5.83
C LYS A 63 4.98 16.00 5.76
N ALA A 64 4.08 15.89 4.78
CA ALA A 64 2.91 16.78 4.68
C ALA A 64 1.91 16.51 5.82
N ILE A 65 1.72 15.24 6.20
CA ILE A 65 0.89 14.82 7.34
C ILE A 65 1.48 15.36 8.66
N GLU A 66 2.78 15.21 8.90
CA GLU A 66 3.47 15.70 10.11
C GLU A 66 3.23 17.20 10.34
N ILE A 67 3.24 18.01 9.27
CA ILE A 67 2.94 19.44 9.35
C ILE A 67 1.50 19.68 9.81
N MET A 68 0.54 18.96 9.22
CA MET A 68 -0.88 19.10 9.59
C MET A 68 -1.16 18.61 11.01
N GLU A 69 -0.52 17.52 11.43
CA GLU A 69 -0.63 17.00 12.80
C GLU A 69 -0.08 17.99 13.84
N GLU A 70 1.06 18.64 13.54
CA GLU A 70 1.62 19.68 14.41
C GLU A 70 0.68 20.90 14.50
N LEU A 71 0.10 21.32 13.38
CA LEU A 71 -0.87 22.42 13.35
C LEU A 71 -2.15 22.06 14.12
N HIS A 72 -2.67 20.85 13.92
CA HIS A 72 -3.84 20.32 14.61
C HIS A 72 -3.60 20.29 16.13
N ARG A 73 -2.54 19.60 16.56
CA ARG A 73 -2.22 19.35 17.97
C ARG A 73 -1.91 20.64 18.72
N THR A 74 -1.19 21.57 18.09
CA THR A 74 -0.72 22.79 18.76
C THR A 74 -1.77 23.91 18.78
N TYR A 75 -2.57 24.04 17.72
CA TYR A 75 -3.47 25.19 17.53
C TYR A 75 -4.94 24.81 17.47
N GLU A 76 -5.31 23.85 16.61
CA GLU A 76 -6.72 23.51 16.38
C GLU A 76 -7.40 22.92 17.62
N THR A 77 -6.72 22.05 18.38
CA THR A 77 -7.22 21.54 19.67
C THR A 77 -7.48 22.62 20.72
N ARG A 78 -6.90 23.81 20.51
CA ARG A 78 -7.08 24.99 21.35
C ARG A 78 -8.05 26.00 20.74
N ASP A 79 -8.74 25.63 19.67
CA ASP A 79 -9.68 26.48 18.93
C ASP A 79 -9.01 27.75 18.37
N ILE A 80 -7.75 27.61 17.92
CA ILE A 80 -6.99 28.64 17.19
C ILE A 80 -7.00 28.24 15.71
N ARG A 81 -7.56 29.09 14.85
CA ARG A 81 -7.64 28.85 13.41
C ARG A 81 -6.28 29.13 12.75
N THR A 82 -5.85 28.24 11.84
CA THR A 82 -4.54 28.31 11.19
C THR A 82 -4.61 28.21 9.67
N THR A 83 -5.33 27.21 9.15
CA THR A 83 -5.49 26.96 7.71
C THR A 83 -6.97 26.84 7.34
N THR A 84 -7.25 27.01 6.05
CA THR A 84 -8.56 26.73 5.45
C THR A 84 -8.34 25.85 4.21
N PRO A 85 -8.79 24.58 4.20
CA PRO A 85 -9.54 23.86 5.24
C PRO A 85 -8.75 23.70 6.55
N SER A 86 -9.44 23.34 7.65
CA SER A 86 -8.78 23.16 8.95
C SER A 86 -7.80 21.97 8.91
N PRO A 87 -6.77 21.93 9.76
CA PRO A 87 -5.79 20.85 9.75
C PRO A 87 -6.42 19.45 9.89
N SER A 88 -7.45 19.28 10.72
CA SER A 88 -8.20 18.03 10.84
C SER A 88 -8.88 17.59 9.53
N THR A 89 -9.56 18.51 8.84
CA THR A 89 -10.15 18.23 7.52
C THR A 89 -9.07 17.85 6.50
N VAL A 90 -7.94 18.57 6.49
CA VAL A 90 -6.84 18.24 5.60
C VAL A 90 -6.24 16.87 5.93
N LEU A 91 -6.15 16.47 7.20
CA LEU A 91 -5.69 15.14 7.58
C LEU A 91 -6.61 14.03 7.04
N GLU A 92 -7.92 14.23 7.06
CA GLU A 92 -8.89 13.32 6.44
C GLU A 92 -8.67 13.21 4.93
N GLU A 93 -8.48 14.35 4.23
CA GLU A 93 -8.17 14.37 2.81
C GLU A 93 -6.84 13.66 2.48
N LEU A 94 -5.81 13.87 3.31
CA LEU A 94 -4.50 13.22 3.15
C LEU A 94 -4.56 11.71 3.40
N ALA A 95 -5.43 11.25 4.31
CA ALA A 95 -5.68 9.83 4.52
C ALA A 95 -6.31 9.19 3.28
N VAL A 96 -7.30 9.84 2.67
CA VAL A 96 -7.89 9.39 1.39
C VAL A 96 -6.85 9.38 0.28
N LEU A 97 -6.03 10.43 0.18
CA LEU A 97 -4.96 10.51 -0.81
C LEU A 97 -3.91 9.41 -0.62
N LYS A 98 -3.55 9.07 0.62
CA LYS A 98 -2.65 7.94 0.93
C LYS A 98 -3.19 6.66 0.33
N GLN A 99 -4.48 6.38 0.54
CA GLN A 99 -5.15 5.21 -0.01
C GLN A 99 -5.19 5.22 -1.54
N GLN A 100 -5.45 6.37 -2.16
CA GLN A 100 -5.41 6.52 -3.63
C GLN A 100 -4.01 6.27 -4.20
N ILE A 101 -2.96 6.87 -3.61
CA ILE A 101 -1.56 6.68 -4.05
C ILE A 101 -1.15 5.22 -3.98
N ILE A 102 -1.54 4.55 -2.90
CA ILE A 102 -1.34 3.10 -2.74
C ILE A 102 -2.11 2.40 -3.87
N ALA A 103 -3.43 2.56 -3.94
CA ALA A 103 -4.28 1.90 -4.94
C ALA A 103 -3.80 2.10 -6.41
N GLU A 104 -3.44 3.33 -6.79
CA GLU A 104 -2.87 3.66 -8.12
C GLU A 104 -1.57 2.92 -8.40
N SER A 105 -0.67 2.89 -7.42
CA SER A 105 0.63 2.22 -7.56
C SER A 105 0.50 0.69 -7.53
N LEU A 106 -0.61 0.19 -6.97
CA LEU A 106 -1.01 -1.22 -6.98
C LEU A 106 -1.85 -1.62 -8.21
N SER A 107 -2.47 -0.66 -8.90
CA SER A 107 -3.39 -0.92 -10.01
C SER A 107 -2.75 -1.55 -11.27
N PRO A 108 -1.44 -1.42 -11.56
CA PRO A 108 -0.78 -2.23 -12.57
C PRO A 108 -0.07 -3.48 -12.01
N TYR A 109 -0.01 -3.66 -10.67
CA TYR A 109 0.82 -4.68 -10.04
C TYR A 109 0.08 -5.41 -8.91
N PRO A 110 -0.30 -6.68 -9.11
CA PRO A 110 -0.79 -7.52 -8.03
C PRO A 110 0.27 -7.85 -6.95
N ASP A 111 1.51 -7.35 -7.10
CA ASP A 111 2.65 -7.56 -6.17
C ASP A 111 2.68 -6.58 -4.98
N GLY A 112 1.64 -5.77 -4.82
CA GLY A 112 1.64 -4.55 -4.00
C GLY A 112 2.12 -4.66 -2.57
N ILE A 113 1.85 -5.78 -1.95
CA ILE A 113 2.02 -5.97 -0.51
C ILE A 113 3.39 -6.53 -0.21
N ARG A 114 3.87 -7.42 -1.08
CA ARG A 114 5.26 -7.84 -1.05
C ARG A 114 6.15 -6.65 -1.39
N TYR A 115 5.77 -5.80 -2.35
CA TYR A 115 6.52 -4.58 -2.69
C TYR A 115 6.64 -3.61 -1.51
N LEU A 116 5.56 -3.40 -0.74
CA LEU A 116 5.57 -2.55 0.47
C LEU A 116 6.45 -3.12 1.60
N ILE A 117 6.43 -4.44 1.82
CA ILE A 117 7.29 -5.11 2.82
C ILE A 117 8.75 -5.15 2.37
N LEU A 118 8.99 -5.44 1.08
CA LEU A 118 10.33 -5.49 0.49
C LEU A 118 11.01 -4.13 0.63
N LEU A 119 10.31 -3.03 0.37
CA LEU A 119 10.84 -1.66 0.46
C LEU A 119 11.13 -1.16 1.90
N GLY A 120 11.05 -2.02 2.93
CA GLY A 120 11.40 -1.67 4.31
C GLY A 120 10.50 -0.61 4.92
N MET A 121 9.23 -0.57 4.50
CA MET A 121 8.24 0.34 5.08
C MET A 121 7.66 -0.30 6.35
N ASP A 122 8.31 -0.08 7.49
CA ASP A 122 7.86 -0.50 8.83
C ASP A 122 6.68 0.36 9.33
N ASP A 123 5.64 0.52 8.51
CA ASP A 123 4.41 1.21 8.91
C ASP A 123 3.36 0.17 9.31
N LEU A 124 2.67 0.39 10.44
CA LEU A 124 1.62 -0.49 10.96
C LEU A 124 0.55 -0.85 9.90
N ASP A 125 0.27 0.08 8.99
CA ASP A 125 -0.66 -0.07 7.86
C ASP A 125 -0.19 -1.12 6.83
N ALA A 126 1.11 -1.21 6.55
CA ALA A 126 1.65 -2.20 5.62
C ALA A 126 1.56 -3.62 6.21
N TYR A 127 1.77 -3.74 7.52
CA TYR A 127 1.64 -5.00 8.24
C TYR A 127 0.19 -5.50 8.32
N THR A 128 -0.77 -4.62 8.65
CA THR A 128 -2.20 -4.97 8.66
C THR A 128 -2.71 -5.31 7.26
N LEU A 129 -2.32 -4.54 6.25
CA LEU A 129 -2.66 -4.83 4.85
C LEU A 129 -2.07 -6.18 4.43
N HIS A 130 -0.81 -6.45 4.75
CA HIS A 130 -0.21 -7.75 4.47
C HIS A 130 -0.96 -8.91 5.10
N ARG A 131 -1.34 -8.76 6.37
CA ARG A 131 -2.11 -9.78 7.08
C ARG A 131 -3.48 -9.99 6.44
N GLN A 132 -4.18 -8.93 6.06
CA GLN A 132 -5.49 -9.00 5.42
C GLN A 132 -5.42 -9.75 4.09
N TYR A 133 -4.49 -9.37 3.21
CA TYR A 133 -4.38 -10.03 1.92
C TYR A 133 -3.84 -11.44 2.02
N LYS A 134 -2.92 -11.71 2.96
CA LYS A 134 -2.50 -13.08 3.28
C LYS A 134 -3.71 -13.94 3.67
N ASN A 135 -4.63 -13.39 4.47
CA ASN A 135 -5.89 -14.07 4.76
C ASN A 135 -6.74 -14.26 3.50
N ASP A 136 -6.88 -13.24 2.64
CA ASP A 136 -7.68 -13.34 1.41
C ASP A 136 -7.14 -14.41 0.44
N ILE A 137 -5.82 -14.52 0.32
CA ILE A 137 -5.15 -15.58 -0.46
C ILE A 137 -5.51 -16.96 0.11
N TYR A 138 -5.41 -17.15 1.43
CA TYR A 138 -5.80 -18.41 2.05
C TYR A 138 -7.29 -18.70 1.89
N GLN A 139 -8.15 -17.68 2.00
CA GLN A 139 -9.59 -17.83 1.81
C GLN A 139 -9.91 -18.28 0.39
N HIS A 140 -9.30 -17.66 -0.63
CA HIS A 140 -9.48 -18.10 -2.01
C HIS A 140 -8.90 -19.49 -2.27
N ASN A 141 -7.73 -19.83 -1.71
CA ASN A 141 -7.18 -21.19 -1.83
C ASN A 141 -8.07 -22.25 -1.16
N ASN A 142 -8.67 -21.94 -0.01
CA ASN A 142 -9.56 -22.85 0.71
C ASN A 142 -10.91 -22.98 0.00
N ALA A 143 -11.46 -21.88 -0.50
CA ALA A 143 -12.68 -21.87 -1.30
C ALA A 143 -12.49 -22.67 -2.60
N GLY A 144 -11.37 -22.49 -3.30
CA GLY A 144 -11.04 -23.25 -4.50
C GLY A 144 -10.94 -24.76 -4.25
N GLN A 145 -10.27 -25.17 -3.16
CA GLN A 145 -10.20 -26.57 -2.75
C GLN A 145 -11.57 -27.14 -2.38
N THR A 146 -12.39 -26.36 -1.68
CA THR A 146 -13.73 -26.78 -1.27
C THR A 146 -14.63 -26.96 -2.49
N ALA A 147 -14.58 -26.04 -3.44
CA ALA A 147 -15.28 -26.14 -4.72
C ALA A 147 -14.82 -27.36 -5.53
N GLU A 148 -13.51 -27.62 -5.61
CA GLU A 148 -12.95 -28.81 -6.27
C GLU A 148 -13.47 -30.11 -5.65
N LYS A 149 -13.46 -30.22 -4.31
CA LYS A 149 -14.00 -31.38 -3.58
C LYS A 149 -15.50 -31.58 -3.81
N GLN A 150 -16.23 -30.51 -4.08
CA GLN A 150 -17.67 -30.54 -4.36
C GLN A 150 -17.99 -30.70 -5.85
N GLY A 151 -16.97 -30.91 -6.70
CA GLY A 151 -17.13 -31.08 -8.14
C GLY A 151 -17.45 -29.79 -8.92
N ARG A 152 -17.46 -28.63 -8.25
CA ARG A 152 -17.65 -27.32 -8.90
C ARG A 152 -16.31 -26.81 -9.43
N ILE A 153 -15.88 -27.37 -10.55
CA ILE A 153 -14.54 -27.15 -11.10
C ILE A 153 -14.36 -25.71 -11.59
N GLU A 154 -15.38 -25.12 -12.21
CA GLU A 154 -15.34 -23.75 -12.72
C GLU A 154 -15.19 -22.74 -11.57
N ASP A 155 -15.94 -22.92 -10.48
CA ASP A 155 -15.80 -22.11 -9.25
C ASP A 155 -14.39 -22.24 -8.67
N ALA A 156 -13.85 -23.47 -8.65
CA ALA A 156 -12.50 -23.72 -8.15
C ALA A 156 -11.45 -22.95 -8.98
N ILE A 157 -11.58 -22.97 -10.31
CA ILE A 157 -10.71 -22.22 -11.22
C ILE A 157 -10.76 -20.72 -10.90
N GLN A 158 -11.96 -20.15 -10.74
CA GLN A 158 -12.12 -18.73 -10.41
C GLN A 158 -11.43 -18.35 -9.10
N HIS A 159 -11.57 -19.19 -8.06
CA HIS A 159 -10.92 -18.97 -6.78
C HIS A 159 -9.39 -19.05 -6.86
N TYR A 160 -8.85 -20.05 -7.57
CA TYR A 160 -7.40 -20.14 -7.75
C TYR A 160 -6.83 -19.01 -8.60
N GLN A 161 -7.57 -18.54 -9.62
CA GLN A 161 -7.18 -17.36 -10.40
C GLN A 161 -7.15 -16.09 -9.54
N LYS A 162 -8.12 -15.90 -8.64
CA LYS A 162 -8.09 -14.81 -7.66
C LYS A 162 -6.90 -14.93 -6.72
N ALA A 163 -6.59 -16.13 -6.21
CA ALA A 163 -5.42 -16.33 -5.36
C ALA A 163 -4.10 -15.98 -6.07
N ILE A 164 -3.95 -16.36 -7.35
CA ILE A 164 -2.79 -15.98 -8.18
C ILE A 164 -2.72 -14.46 -8.37
N ALA A 165 -3.86 -13.83 -8.63
CA ALA A 165 -3.94 -12.38 -8.78
C ALA A 165 -3.66 -11.62 -7.48
N LEU A 166 -3.79 -12.24 -6.31
CA LEU A 166 -3.40 -11.63 -5.04
C LEU A 166 -1.94 -11.93 -4.66
N CYS A 167 -1.42 -13.08 -5.07
CA CYS A 167 -0.09 -13.55 -4.70
C CYS A 167 0.50 -14.45 -5.80
N PRO A 168 1.12 -13.85 -6.82
CA PRO A 168 1.65 -14.60 -7.97
C PRO A 168 2.89 -15.44 -7.62
N ASP A 169 3.32 -15.41 -6.36
CA ASP A 169 4.52 -16.03 -5.83
C ASP A 169 4.25 -17.38 -5.12
N THR A 170 2.97 -17.76 -4.99
CA THR A 170 2.55 -18.99 -4.31
C THR A 170 2.41 -20.14 -5.31
N PRO A 171 3.16 -21.26 -5.19
CA PRO A 171 3.06 -22.38 -6.14
C PRO A 171 1.71 -23.11 -6.12
N PHE A 172 1.00 -23.03 -4.98
CA PHE A 172 -0.19 -23.82 -4.71
C PHE A 172 -1.34 -23.62 -5.72
N PRO A 173 -1.87 -22.40 -5.94
CA PRO A 173 -2.98 -22.21 -6.88
C PRO A 173 -2.59 -22.53 -8.33
N TYR A 174 -1.35 -22.26 -8.74
CA TYR A 174 -0.85 -22.67 -10.06
C TYR A 174 -0.85 -24.18 -10.21
N ASP A 175 -0.43 -24.93 -9.18
CA ASP A 175 -0.37 -26.38 -9.27
C ASP A 175 -1.78 -26.99 -9.33
N ARG A 176 -2.72 -26.41 -8.59
CA ARG A 176 -4.14 -26.81 -8.65
C ARG A 176 -4.75 -26.56 -10.03
N LEU A 177 -4.58 -25.36 -10.60
CA LEU A 177 -5.06 -25.07 -11.96
C LEU A 177 -4.42 -25.99 -13.01
N ARG A 178 -3.10 -26.23 -12.91
CA ARG A 178 -2.39 -27.16 -13.78
C ARG A 178 -3.00 -28.56 -13.71
N ILE A 179 -3.26 -29.07 -12.51
CA ILE A 179 -3.86 -30.40 -12.30
C ILE A 179 -5.27 -30.46 -12.88
N ILE A 180 -6.10 -29.45 -12.62
CA ILE A 180 -7.46 -29.36 -13.15
C ILE A 180 -7.45 -29.42 -14.68
N TYR A 181 -6.67 -28.56 -15.33
CA TYR A 181 -6.59 -28.55 -16.80
C TYR A 181 -5.97 -29.84 -17.36
N THR A 182 -5.02 -30.46 -16.64
CA THR A 182 -4.47 -31.77 -17.05
C THR A 182 -5.51 -32.87 -17.01
N ARG A 183 -6.37 -32.89 -15.98
CA ARG A 183 -7.47 -33.87 -15.84
C ARG A 183 -8.56 -33.67 -16.89
N GLN A 184 -8.76 -32.43 -17.35
CA GLN A 184 -9.68 -32.10 -18.44
C GLN A 184 -9.07 -32.32 -19.83
N HIS A 185 -7.85 -32.86 -19.93
CA HIS A 185 -7.09 -32.99 -21.19
C HIS A 185 -6.81 -31.66 -21.90
N GLU A 186 -6.96 -30.54 -21.20
CA GLU A 186 -6.69 -29.18 -21.67
C GLU A 186 -5.19 -28.82 -21.54
N TYR A 187 -4.33 -29.63 -22.17
CA TYR A 187 -2.87 -29.53 -21.98
C TYR A 187 -2.29 -28.16 -22.36
N LYS A 188 -2.87 -27.49 -23.37
CA LYS A 188 -2.47 -26.12 -23.73
C LYS A 188 -2.67 -25.12 -22.58
N LYS A 189 -3.82 -25.19 -21.89
CA LYS A 189 -4.08 -24.34 -20.72
C LYS A 189 -3.17 -24.71 -19.55
N ALA A 190 -2.96 -26.00 -19.29
CA ALA A 190 -2.04 -26.46 -18.25
C ALA A 190 -0.60 -25.94 -18.47
N ILE A 191 -0.10 -25.98 -19.71
CA ILE A 191 1.21 -25.42 -20.07
C ILE A 191 1.23 -23.89 -19.88
N ALA A 192 0.16 -23.18 -20.24
CA ALA A 192 0.07 -21.74 -20.04
C ALA A 192 0.19 -21.36 -18.56
N ILE A 193 -0.47 -22.09 -17.66
CA ILE A 193 -0.36 -21.89 -16.21
C ILE A 193 1.08 -22.10 -15.71
N CYS A 194 1.77 -23.16 -16.16
CA CYS A 194 3.17 -23.38 -15.80
C CYS A 194 4.08 -22.24 -16.29
N LYS A 195 3.84 -21.73 -17.51
CA LYS A 195 4.61 -20.61 -18.07
C LYS A 195 4.34 -19.31 -17.31
N GLN A 196 3.10 -19.08 -16.90
CA GLN A 196 2.73 -17.92 -16.10
C GLN A 196 3.49 -17.92 -14.76
N TYR A 197 3.48 -19.05 -14.04
CA TYR A 197 4.26 -19.20 -12.80
C TYR A 197 5.73 -18.83 -13.01
N ILE A 198 6.38 -19.38 -14.04
CA ILE A 198 7.79 -19.10 -14.34
C ILE A 198 8.00 -17.60 -14.65
N ALA A 199 7.10 -16.97 -15.39
CA ALA A 199 7.20 -15.55 -15.72
C ALA A 199 7.07 -14.68 -14.46
N ASP A 200 6.10 -14.99 -13.59
CA ASP A 200 5.89 -14.27 -12.35
C ASP A 200 7.05 -14.46 -11.36
N SER A 201 7.56 -15.69 -11.19
CA SER A 201 8.75 -15.96 -10.38
C SER A 201 9.97 -15.16 -10.83
N LYS A 202 10.23 -15.09 -12.15
CA LYS A 202 11.34 -14.31 -12.71
C LYS A 202 11.15 -12.81 -12.49
N ARG A 203 9.93 -12.32 -12.67
CA ARG A 203 9.56 -10.91 -12.49
C ARG A 203 9.80 -10.47 -11.05
N ILE A 204 9.34 -11.28 -10.09
CA ILE A 204 9.52 -11.04 -8.65
C ILE A 204 11.00 -11.08 -8.28
N ALA A 205 11.73 -12.12 -8.69
CA ALA A 205 13.17 -12.24 -8.42
C ALA A 205 13.96 -11.02 -8.94
N SER A 206 13.62 -10.55 -10.15
CA SER A 206 14.24 -9.36 -10.73
C SER A 206 13.94 -8.10 -9.92
N ALA A 207 12.71 -7.94 -9.44
CA ALA A 207 12.32 -6.80 -8.61
C ALA A 207 13.06 -6.81 -7.26
N ILE A 208 13.12 -7.96 -6.58
CA ILE A 208 13.84 -8.11 -5.31
C ILE A 208 15.32 -7.77 -5.48
N ARG A 209 15.98 -8.35 -6.50
CA ARG A 209 17.40 -8.10 -6.76
C ARG A 209 17.68 -6.62 -7.04
N LYS A 210 16.82 -5.96 -7.83
CA LYS A 210 17.02 -4.57 -8.27
C LYS A 210 16.73 -3.58 -7.16
N GLU A 211 15.61 -3.73 -6.45
CA GLU A 211 15.12 -2.75 -5.50
C GLU A 211 15.73 -2.96 -4.11
N LEU A 212 16.03 -4.21 -3.72
CA LEU A 212 16.55 -4.52 -2.38
C LEU A 212 18.02 -4.91 -2.33
N GLY A 213 18.58 -5.34 -3.46
CA GLY A 213 19.92 -5.93 -3.46
C GLY A 213 20.00 -7.31 -2.79
N ASP A 214 18.88 -7.86 -2.30
CA ASP A 214 18.81 -9.19 -1.68
C ASP A 214 18.86 -10.29 -2.75
N LYS A 215 20.08 -10.77 -3.01
CA LYS A 215 20.33 -11.80 -4.02
C LYS A 215 19.84 -13.18 -3.57
N GLU A 216 19.87 -13.46 -2.27
CA GLU A 216 19.50 -14.77 -1.73
C GLU A 216 17.99 -14.97 -1.83
N GLN A 217 17.23 -13.98 -1.39
CA GLN A 217 15.77 -13.99 -1.51
C GLN A 217 15.33 -13.98 -2.98
N ALA A 218 16.01 -13.22 -3.85
CA ALA A 218 15.73 -13.29 -5.29
C ALA A 218 15.99 -14.69 -5.86
N GLN A 219 17.02 -15.39 -5.39
CA GLN A 219 17.38 -16.73 -5.86
C GLN A 219 16.35 -17.79 -5.42
N SER A 220 15.73 -17.64 -4.24
CA SER A 220 14.71 -18.59 -3.76
C SER A 220 13.50 -18.64 -4.69
N TYR A 221 13.18 -17.57 -5.41
CA TYR A 221 12.10 -17.56 -6.40
C TYR A 221 12.43 -18.28 -7.69
N LEU A 222 13.72 -18.46 -7.98
CA LEU A 222 14.19 -19.09 -9.20
C LEU A 222 14.43 -20.60 -9.02
N SER A 223 14.47 -21.10 -7.78
CA SER A 223 14.80 -22.49 -7.46
C SER A 223 13.86 -23.49 -8.13
N ASP A 224 12.58 -23.16 -8.18
CA ASP A 224 11.55 -24.11 -8.62
C ASP A 224 11.32 -24.09 -10.13
N ILE A 225 11.89 -23.10 -10.85
CA ILE A 225 11.64 -22.90 -12.29
C ILE A 225 11.93 -24.16 -13.10
N GLU A 226 13.00 -24.88 -12.78
CA GLU A 226 13.36 -26.12 -13.47
C GLU A 226 12.29 -27.20 -13.30
N VAL A 227 11.74 -27.36 -12.09
CA VAL A 227 10.64 -28.28 -11.81
C VAL A 227 9.41 -27.94 -12.67
N TRP A 228 9.10 -26.65 -12.81
CA TRP A 228 7.98 -26.20 -13.64
C TRP A 228 8.25 -26.35 -15.14
N GLN A 229 9.49 -26.22 -15.59
CA GLN A 229 9.88 -26.52 -16.98
C GLN A 229 9.73 -28.01 -17.29
N GLN A 230 10.18 -28.89 -16.38
CA GLN A 230 9.98 -30.34 -16.55
C GLN A 230 8.49 -30.71 -16.61
N ARG A 231 7.63 -30.03 -15.83
CA ARG A 231 6.17 -30.21 -15.93
C ARG A 231 5.64 -29.82 -17.31
N ILE A 232 6.16 -28.75 -17.92
CA ILE A 232 5.79 -28.34 -19.28
C ILE A 232 6.16 -29.43 -20.29
N GLU A 233 7.38 -29.97 -20.24
CA GLU A 233 7.80 -31.02 -21.18
C GLU A 233 6.96 -32.30 -21.03
N LYS A 234 6.63 -32.69 -19.79
CA LYS A 234 5.72 -33.82 -19.54
C LYS A 234 4.31 -33.59 -20.09
N LEU A 235 3.82 -32.35 -20.10
CA LEU A 235 2.52 -32.01 -20.66
C LEU A 235 2.56 -31.97 -22.20
N LYS A 236 3.65 -31.47 -22.80
CA LYS A 236 3.85 -31.50 -24.25
C LYS A 236 3.89 -32.92 -24.79
N ALA A 237 4.49 -33.86 -24.06
CA ALA A 237 4.54 -35.26 -24.45
C ALA A 237 3.16 -35.97 -24.42
N LYS A 238 2.13 -35.33 -23.83
CA LYS A 238 0.75 -35.84 -23.79
C LYS A 238 -0.17 -35.18 -24.83
N MET A 239 0.32 -34.16 -25.53
CA MET A 239 -0.39 -33.51 -26.65
C MET A 239 -0.19 -34.29 -27.93
#